data_AF-A0A0D9VAG6-F1
#
_entry.id   AF-A0A0D9VAG6-F1
#
_cell.length_a   1.000
_cell.length_b   1.000
_cell.length_c   1.000
_cell.angle_alpha   90.00
_cell.angle_beta   90.00
_cell.angle_gamma   90.00
#
_symmetry.space_group_name_H-M   'P 1'
#
loop_
_entity.id
_entity.type
_entity.pdbx_description
1 polymer ?
#
loop_
_entity_poly.entity_id
_entity_poly.type
_entity_poly.pdbx_seq_one_letter_code
_entity_poly.pdbx_strand_id
1 'polypeptide(L)'
;MSSPSPSQFNMQFLPTPPQPSPAAACTSICCSCGVPMSPNAANTCARCIRSRGGVDITAGFPRHAAVVLCPSCSSYLHPPRLWLRAAPGSHELMRLLLRPVDRHVARLGGAVSLAAAELAVPTTDPIHPNRLALRLRLSGEVAFHGVAVTLEQAHLVDFAVHHRLCHACAMARARADPHYDTWPVVVQVRQRASHRRTLLHLEQRIATHGVAAADAAAHTFAVELCPVCRDDLVFVPKEARRGLGGGGGGIMLCTKVARVSDLGKNDTIFTVRTHIGHILNAGDRALGYDLYGVNVNNDDVDDSLPDAVLVKKIYEKEGSNNGGGGGRSLPRNVQNYR
;
A
#
# COMPACT_ATOMS: atom_id res chain seq x y z
N MET A 1 37.85 -37.42 -7.13
CA MET A 1 37.64 -36.30 -8.06
C MET A 1 37.25 -35.10 -7.23
N SER A 2 38.21 -34.21 -7.04
CA SER A 2 38.29 -33.21 -5.99
C SER A 2 37.52 -31.94 -6.39
N SER A 3 36.77 -31.39 -5.44
CA SER A 3 36.07 -30.11 -5.51
C SER A 3 37.02 -28.93 -5.81
N PRO A 4 36.65 -27.95 -6.67
CA PRO A 4 37.45 -26.75 -6.86
C PRO A 4 37.17 -25.71 -5.76
N SER A 5 38.25 -25.07 -5.30
CA SER A 5 38.26 -23.94 -4.36
C SER A 5 37.84 -22.62 -5.03
N PRO A 6 37.30 -21.66 -4.27
CA PRO A 6 36.90 -20.35 -4.82
C PRO A 6 38.12 -19.45 -5.00
N SER A 7 38.14 -18.78 -6.16
CA SER A 7 39.14 -17.81 -6.60
C SER A 7 39.21 -16.58 -5.70
N GLN A 8 40.43 -16.24 -5.27
CA GLN A 8 40.75 -14.99 -4.60
C GLN A 8 40.57 -13.83 -5.58
N PHE A 9 39.55 -13.01 -5.37
CA PHE A 9 39.42 -11.70 -6.01
C PHE A 9 40.41 -10.73 -5.36
N ASN A 10 41.51 -10.46 -6.05
CA ASN A 10 42.50 -9.45 -5.69
C ASN A 10 41.99 -8.07 -6.12
N MET A 11 41.36 -7.32 -5.21
CA MET A 11 40.99 -5.92 -5.47
C MET A 11 42.20 -5.02 -5.24
N GLN A 12 42.91 -4.71 -6.33
CA GLN A 12 43.88 -3.61 -6.35
C GLN A 12 43.12 -2.29 -6.21
N PHE A 13 43.35 -1.58 -5.11
CA PHE A 13 42.86 -0.20 -4.93
C PHE A 13 43.61 0.71 -5.91
N LEU A 14 42.88 1.32 -6.85
CA LEU A 14 43.37 2.47 -7.60
C LEU A 14 43.65 3.62 -6.62
N PRO A 15 44.80 4.32 -6.71
CA PRO A 15 45.05 5.50 -5.89
C PRO A 15 44.01 6.58 -6.21
N THR A 16 43.45 7.19 -5.16
CA THR A 16 42.53 8.33 -5.26
C THR A 16 43.17 9.48 -6.04
N PRO A 17 42.44 10.14 -6.97
CA PRO A 17 42.97 11.29 -7.70
C PRO A 17 43.38 12.41 -6.72
N PRO A 18 44.46 13.15 -7.01
CA PRO A 18 44.91 14.25 -6.17
C PRO A 18 43.80 15.30 -6.07
N GLN A 19 43.46 15.66 -4.83
CA GLN A 19 42.56 16.78 -4.54
C GLN A 19 43.13 18.05 -5.19
N PRO A 20 42.31 18.89 -5.84
CA PRO A 20 42.77 20.17 -6.35
C PRO A 20 43.34 21.01 -5.20
N SER A 21 44.58 21.47 -5.35
CA SER A 21 45.18 22.43 -4.44
C SER A 21 44.29 23.67 -4.35
N PRO A 22 44.05 24.25 -3.16
CA PRO A 22 43.28 25.48 -3.07
C PRO A 22 44.07 26.57 -3.81
N ALA A 23 43.47 27.13 -4.85
CA ALA A 23 43.93 28.36 -5.48
C ALA A 23 44.23 29.38 -4.36
N ALA A 24 45.37 30.08 -4.48
CA ALA A 24 45.84 31.05 -3.51
C ALA A 24 44.76 32.11 -3.24
N ALA A 25 43.93 31.88 -2.23
CA ALA A 25 42.96 32.84 -1.76
C ALA A 25 43.75 34.01 -1.15
N CYS A 26 43.53 35.23 -1.64
CA CYS A 26 44.06 36.43 -1.01
C CYS A 26 43.66 36.42 0.47
N THR A 27 44.65 36.25 1.36
CA THR A 27 44.43 36.26 2.81
C THR A 27 44.63 37.68 3.32
N SER A 28 43.69 38.17 4.11
CA SER A 28 43.77 39.43 4.85
C SER A 28 44.02 39.15 6.33
N ILE A 29 44.43 40.15 7.10
CA ILE A 29 44.69 39.99 8.54
C ILE A 29 43.57 40.65 9.33
N CYS A 30 43.10 39.98 10.39
CA CYS A 30 42.13 40.55 11.32
C CYS A 30 42.70 41.79 12.03
N CYS A 31 42.02 42.93 11.95
CA CYS A 31 42.43 44.19 12.57
C CYS A 31 42.52 44.13 14.10
N SER A 32 41.85 43.17 14.74
CA SER A 32 41.77 43.04 16.20
C SER A 32 42.75 42.03 16.81
N CYS A 33 43.11 40.96 16.09
CA CYS A 33 43.91 39.86 16.65
C CYS A 33 45.04 39.34 15.75
N GLY A 34 45.22 39.90 14.55
CA GLY A 34 46.36 39.54 13.68
C GLY A 34 46.26 38.18 12.99
N VAL A 35 45.17 37.41 13.17
CA VAL A 35 45.00 36.09 12.55
C VAL A 35 44.68 36.24 11.05
N PRO A 36 45.32 35.45 10.16
CA PRO A 36 44.98 35.43 8.74
C PRO A 36 43.55 34.92 8.50
N MET A 37 42.80 35.59 7.65
CA MET A 37 41.39 35.35 7.37
C MET A 37 41.04 35.70 5.92
N SER A 38 39.92 35.19 5.42
CA SER A 38 39.36 35.68 4.17
C SER A 38 38.94 37.15 4.34
N PRO A 39 39.14 38.00 3.31
CA PRO A 39 38.71 39.39 3.35
C PRO A 39 37.20 39.48 3.58
N ASN A 40 36.79 40.26 4.58
CA ASN A 40 35.38 40.55 4.87
C ASN A 40 35.19 42.04 5.11
N ALA A 41 33.97 42.55 4.95
CA ALA A 41 33.69 43.99 5.05
C ALA A 41 33.96 44.60 6.44
N ALA A 42 34.01 43.78 7.50
CA ALA A 42 34.33 44.23 8.86
C ALA A 42 35.84 44.20 9.18
N ASN A 43 36.69 43.70 8.28
CA ASN A 43 38.12 43.46 8.49
C ASN A 43 38.46 42.76 9.83
N THR A 44 37.50 42.02 10.38
CA THR A 44 37.55 41.42 11.71
C THR A 44 37.20 39.94 11.58
N CYS A 45 38.00 39.05 12.18
CA CYS A 45 37.76 37.63 12.06
C CYS A 45 36.50 37.20 12.83
N ALA A 46 35.88 36.11 12.40
CA ALA A 46 34.65 35.59 13.01
C ALA A 46 34.77 35.35 14.54
N ARG A 47 35.98 35.02 15.04
CA ARG A 47 36.24 34.88 16.49
C ARG A 47 36.11 36.21 17.22
N CYS A 48 36.69 37.28 16.68
CA CYS A 48 36.65 38.62 17.28
C CYS A 48 35.26 39.26 17.15
N ILE A 49 34.56 39.04 16.04
CA ILE A 49 33.17 39.50 15.89
C ILE A 49 32.28 38.86 16.96
N ARG A 50 32.40 37.55 17.21
CA ARG A 50 31.65 36.86 18.27
C ARG A 50 32.00 37.33 19.67
N SER A 51 33.29 37.51 19.98
CA SER A 51 33.71 37.86 21.33
C SER A 51 33.43 39.32 21.70
N ARG A 52 33.48 40.25 20.74
CA ARG A 52 33.27 41.69 20.99
C ARG A 52 31.88 42.18 20.63
N GLY A 53 31.21 41.55 19.66
CA GLY A 53 29.85 41.91 19.23
C GLY A 53 28.76 41.42 20.18
N GLY A 54 29.05 40.51 21.11
CA GLY A 54 28.06 39.97 22.04
C GLY A 54 26.94 39.17 21.36
N VAL A 55 27.10 38.82 20.08
CA VAL A 55 26.06 38.18 19.27
C VAL A 55 26.29 36.67 19.24
N ASP A 56 25.37 35.94 19.86
CA ASP A 56 25.30 34.48 19.78
C ASP A 56 24.14 34.08 18.86
N ILE A 57 24.47 33.56 17.68
CA ILE A 57 23.50 33.14 16.66
C ILE A 57 22.74 31.87 17.12
N THR A 58 23.29 31.15 18.11
CA THR A 58 22.68 29.96 18.70
C THR A 58 21.69 30.27 19.82
N ALA A 59 21.65 31.53 20.29
CA ALA A 59 20.74 31.96 21.34
C ALA A 59 19.29 31.87 20.85
N GLY A 60 18.57 30.85 21.31
CA GLY A 60 17.19 30.58 20.92
C GLY A 60 16.95 29.18 20.34
N PHE A 61 18.01 28.42 20.03
CA PHE A 61 17.90 27.03 19.60
C PHE A 61 17.96 26.06 20.79
N PRO A 62 17.13 24.99 20.79
CA PRO A 62 17.19 23.97 21.84
C PRO A 62 18.53 23.24 21.80
N ARG A 63 19.10 22.94 22.97
CA ARG A 63 20.26 22.03 23.12
C ARG A 63 19.84 20.59 23.33
N HIS A 64 18.65 20.38 23.89
CA HIS A 64 18.11 19.08 24.21
C HIS A 64 16.71 18.93 23.62
N ALA A 65 16.44 17.79 23.00
CA ALA A 65 15.14 17.41 22.49
C ALA A 65 14.92 15.91 22.72
N ALA A 66 13.71 15.42 22.43
CA ALA A 66 13.36 14.02 22.61
C ALA A 66 12.68 13.47 21.37
N VAL A 67 12.99 12.23 21.02
CA VAL A 67 12.31 11.45 19.99
C VAL A 67 11.87 10.12 20.56
N VAL A 68 10.79 9.57 20.00
CA VAL A 68 10.25 8.28 20.42
C VAL A 68 10.48 7.27 19.30
N LEU A 69 11.12 6.15 19.62
CA LEU A 69 11.45 5.04 18.72
C LEU A 69 10.69 3.78 19.14
N CYS A 70 10.12 3.08 18.17
CA CYS A 70 9.58 1.73 18.35
C CYS A 70 10.71 0.71 18.24
N PRO A 71 11.07 -0.01 19.33
CA PRO A 71 12.19 -0.96 19.31
C PRO A 71 11.91 -2.19 18.43
N SER A 72 10.65 -2.50 18.14
CA SER A 72 10.28 -3.71 17.37
C SER A 72 10.35 -3.53 15.85
N CYS A 73 10.04 -2.34 15.34
CA CYS A 73 9.98 -2.08 13.88
C CYS A 73 10.90 -0.93 13.41
N SER A 74 11.67 -0.34 14.33
CA SER A 74 12.56 0.80 14.08
C SER A 74 11.86 1.99 13.45
N SER A 75 10.62 2.26 13.89
CA SER A 75 9.83 3.41 13.44
C SER A 75 9.84 4.51 14.49
N TYR A 76 9.95 5.76 14.05
CA TYR A 76 9.93 6.94 14.90
C TYR A 76 8.52 7.52 14.98
N LEU A 77 8.13 8.01 16.16
CA LEU A 77 6.88 8.74 16.33
C LEU A 77 7.02 10.11 15.68
N HIS A 78 6.13 10.37 14.74
CA HIS A 78 5.84 11.67 14.19
C HIS A 78 4.59 12.22 14.90
N PRO A 79 4.75 13.14 15.88
CA PRO A 79 3.62 13.65 16.64
C PRO A 79 2.52 14.22 15.73
N PRO A 80 1.23 14.04 16.09
CA PRO A 80 0.74 13.52 17.36
C PRO A 80 0.61 11.98 17.47
N ARG A 81 0.41 11.25 16.36
CA ARG A 81 0.10 9.80 16.40
C ARG A 81 0.71 8.96 15.27
N LEU A 82 1.32 9.60 14.28
CA LEU A 82 1.84 8.90 13.10
C LEU A 82 3.18 8.24 13.43
N TRP A 83 3.42 7.03 12.90
CA TRP A 83 4.71 6.35 13.03
C TRP A 83 5.34 6.22 11.65
N LEU A 84 6.60 6.64 11.52
CA LEU A 84 7.35 6.62 10.27
C LEU A 84 8.56 5.72 10.42
N ARG A 85 8.69 4.75 9.51
CA ARG A 85 9.88 3.92 9.45
C ARG A 85 11.01 4.71 8.81
N ALA A 86 12.12 4.86 9.52
CA ALA A 86 13.25 5.64 9.05
C ALA A 86 14.55 4.96 9.50
N ALA A 87 15.48 4.75 8.57
CA ALA A 87 16.80 4.23 8.92
C ALA A 87 17.64 5.34 9.60
N PRO A 88 18.63 4.99 10.45
CA PRO A 88 19.61 5.95 10.92
C PRO A 88 20.30 6.64 9.73
N GLY A 89 20.35 7.97 9.71
CA GLY A 89 20.92 8.75 8.61
C GLY A 89 20.03 8.92 7.37
N SER A 90 18.82 8.36 7.38
CA SER A 90 17.84 8.60 6.30
C SER A 90 17.32 10.04 6.30
N HIS A 91 16.89 10.50 5.13
CA HIS A 91 16.32 11.84 4.98
C HIS A 91 14.98 11.99 5.73
N GLU A 92 14.21 10.92 5.88
CA GLU A 92 12.98 10.93 6.68
C GLU A 92 13.27 11.20 8.16
N LEU A 93 14.33 10.60 8.71
CA LEU A 93 14.76 10.86 10.09
C LEU A 93 15.23 12.31 10.24
N MET A 94 15.98 12.82 9.26
CA MET A 94 16.45 14.21 9.28
C MET A 94 15.27 15.20 9.36
N ARG A 95 14.24 14.99 8.54
CA ARG A 95 13.01 15.81 8.57
C ARG A 95 12.30 15.75 9.93
N LEU A 96 12.30 14.60 10.60
CA LEU A 96 11.72 14.47 11.94
C LEU A 96 12.52 15.25 12.99
N LEU A 97 13.85 15.17 12.95
CA LEU A 97 14.74 15.85 13.88
C LEU A 97 14.79 17.37 13.67
N LEU A 98 14.51 17.86 12.46
CA LEU A 98 14.43 19.29 12.17
C LEU A 98 13.14 19.95 12.65
N ARG A 99 12.03 19.21 12.85
CA ARG A 99 10.75 19.80 13.26
C ARG A 99 10.79 20.67 14.54
N PRO A 100 11.46 20.24 15.63
CA PRO A 100 11.64 21.10 16.79
C PRO A 100 12.38 22.39 16.41
N VAL A 101 13.41 22.29 15.56
CA VAL A 101 14.29 23.39 15.12
C VAL A 101 13.55 24.37 14.21
N ASP A 102 12.74 23.89 13.26
CA ASP A 102 12.00 24.70 12.28
C ASP A 102 11.10 25.75 12.96
N ARG A 103 10.49 25.39 14.10
CA ARG A 103 9.70 26.33 14.91
C ARG A 103 10.54 27.49 15.45
N HIS A 104 11.80 27.26 15.78
CA HIS A 104 12.72 28.30 16.26
C HIS A 104 13.25 29.14 15.10
N VAL A 105 13.56 28.54 13.94
CA VAL A 105 13.95 29.27 12.73
C VAL A 105 12.82 30.21 12.29
N ALA A 106 11.58 29.72 12.24
CA ALA A 106 10.42 30.55 11.89
C ALA A 106 10.19 31.71 12.87
N ARG A 107 10.49 31.52 14.16
CA ARG A 107 10.34 32.56 15.19
C ARG A 107 11.37 33.69 15.04
N LEU A 108 12.57 33.38 14.53
CA LEU A 108 13.67 34.34 14.39
C LEU A 108 13.58 35.20 13.12
N GLY A 109 12.51 35.07 12.33
CA GLY A 109 12.11 36.09 11.36
C GLY A 109 13.14 36.42 10.27
N GLY A 110 13.92 35.44 9.81
CA GLY A 110 14.90 35.61 8.73
C GLY A 110 16.29 36.08 9.15
N ALA A 111 16.49 36.45 10.42
CA ALA A 111 17.82 36.84 10.93
C ALA A 111 18.82 35.67 11.00
N VAL A 112 18.32 34.45 11.13
CA VAL A 112 19.11 33.21 11.18
C VAL A 112 18.47 32.15 10.28
N SER A 113 19.28 31.54 9.43
CA SER A 113 18.91 30.48 8.49
C SER A 113 19.69 29.20 8.77
N LEU A 114 19.10 28.05 8.43
CA LEU A 114 19.77 26.76 8.51
C LEU A 114 20.53 26.51 7.19
N ALA A 115 21.86 26.53 7.24
CA ALA A 115 22.71 26.30 6.08
C ALA A 115 22.90 24.82 5.77
N ALA A 116 23.08 23.99 6.81
CA ALA A 116 23.18 22.54 6.67
C ALA A 116 22.81 21.82 7.97
N ALA A 117 22.39 20.56 7.86
CA ALA A 117 22.13 19.70 9.00
C ALA A 117 22.72 18.31 8.74
N GLU A 118 23.52 17.82 9.68
CA GLU A 118 24.20 16.54 9.58
C GLU A 118 24.05 15.77 10.90
N LEU A 119 23.87 14.46 10.82
CA LEU A 119 23.88 13.61 12.00
C LEU A 119 25.33 13.57 12.53
N ALA A 120 25.51 13.87 13.81
CA ALA A 120 26.82 13.86 14.46
C ALA A 120 26.92 12.71 15.45
N VAL A 121 28.16 12.38 15.81
CA VAL A 121 28.42 11.50 16.95
C VAL A 121 28.05 12.27 18.21
N PRO A 122 27.24 11.69 19.12
CA PRO A 122 26.89 12.35 20.37
C PRO A 122 28.15 12.74 21.15
N THR A 123 28.15 13.98 21.64
CA THR A 123 29.34 14.60 22.28
C THR A 123 29.59 14.06 23.69
N THR A 124 28.57 13.46 24.31
CA THR A 124 28.71 12.86 25.64
C THR A 124 29.36 11.48 25.55
N ASP A 125 30.28 11.24 26.49
CA ASP A 125 30.96 9.97 26.76
C ASP A 125 30.05 8.73 26.66
N PRO A 126 30.59 7.54 26.34
CA PRO A 126 29.88 6.33 25.87
C PRO A 126 28.86 5.69 26.83
N ILE A 127 28.45 6.36 27.89
CA ILE A 127 27.61 5.87 28.99
C ILE A 127 26.11 5.83 28.62
N HIS A 128 25.69 6.46 27.51
CA HIS A 128 24.28 6.49 27.10
C HIS A 128 24.05 5.98 25.66
N PRO A 129 23.65 4.71 25.47
CA PRO A 129 23.47 4.09 24.15
C PRO A 129 22.26 4.60 23.35
N ASN A 130 21.40 5.43 23.94
CA ASN A 130 20.12 5.86 23.34
C ASN A 130 20.07 7.39 23.11
N ARG A 131 21.08 7.93 22.42
CA ARG A 131 21.13 9.35 22.04
C ARG A 131 21.47 9.53 20.57
N LEU A 132 20.85 10.52 19.95
CA LEU A 132 21.19 11.00 18.61
C LEU A 132 21.67 12.44 18.75
N ALA A 133 22.71 12.83 18.03
CA ALA A 133 23.13 14.23 17.97
C ALA A 133 22.94 14.79 16.57
N LEU A 134 22.42 16.01 16.50
CA LEU A 134 22.23 16.73 15.26
C LEU A 134 23.14 17.96 15.27
N ARG A 135 24.04 18.04 14.29
CA ARG A 135 24.87 19.21 14.06
C ARG A 135 24.21 20.12 13.03
N LEU A 136 23.74 21.25 13.50
CA LEU A 136 23.16 22.32 12.70
C LEU A 136 24.26 23.32 12.34
N ARG A 137 24.40 23.67 11.06
CA ARG A 137 25.18 24.83 10.62
C ARG A 137 24.18 25.96 10.42
N LEU A 138 24.24 26.96 11.29
CA LEU A 138 23.39 28.14 11.25
C LEU A 138 24.15 29.27 10.58
N SER A 139 23.49 30.02 9.71
CA SER A 139 24.02 31.23 9.07
C SER A 139 23.13 32.40 9.44
N GLY A 140 23.70 33.44 10.05
CA GLY A 140 22.97 34.63 10.47
C GLY A 140 23.69 35.91 10.06
N GLU A 141 22.92 36.95 9.78
CA GLU A 141 23.44 38.28 9.52
C GLU A 141 23.57 39.06 10.83
N VAL A 142 24.77 39.55 11.09
CA VAL A 142 25.08 40.30 12.30
C VAL A 142 25.59 41.68 11.91
N ALA A 143 24.99 42.73 12.50
CA ALA A 143 25.49 44.08 12.37
C ALA A 143 26.67 44.29 13.33
N PHE A 144 27.87 44.51 12.79
CA PHE A 144 29.07 44.82 13.55
C PHE A 144 29.62 46.17 13.09
N HIS A 145 29.64 47.16 13.99
CA HIS A 145 30.02 48.55 13.67
C HIS A 145 29.31 49.13 12.42
N GLY A 146 28.01 48.84 12.25
CA GLY A 146 27.20 49.38 11.14
C GLY A 146 27.36 48.64 9.80
N VAL A 147 28.17 47.58 9.75
CA VAL A 147 28.34 46.72 8.56
C VAL A 147 27.65 45.37 8.82
N ALA A 148 26.84 44.91 7.87
CA ALA A 148 26.24 43.58 7.91
C ALA A 148 27.26 42.52 7.52
N VAL A 149 27.50 41.55 8.40
CA VAL A 149 28.40 40.42 8.15
C VAL A 149 27.64 39.11 8.38
N THR A 150 27.67 38.23 7.40
CA THR A 150 27.14 36.85 7.54
C THR A 150 28.13 36.01 8.34
N LEU A 151 27.64 35.35 9.39
CA LEU A 151 28.41 34.48 10.25
C LEU A 151 27.80 33.09 10.25
N GLU A 152 28.65 32.08 10.02
CA GLU A 152 28.28 30.68 10.20
C GLU A 152 28.73 30.17 11.57
N GLN A 153 27.83 29.47 12.26
CA GLN A 153 28.07 28.85 13.56
C GLN A 153 27.48 27.44 13.61
N ALA A 154 28.27 26.48 14.10
CA ALA A 154 27.78 25.13 14.36
C ALA A 154 27.11 25.05 15.73
N HIS A 155 25.91 24.49 15.77
CA HIS A 155 25.14 24.22 16.98
C HIS A 155 24.83 22.73 17.08
N LEU A 156 25.04 22.14 18.25
CA LEU A 156 24.76 20.73 18.52
C LEU A 156 23.47 20.60 19.32
N VAL A 157 22.59 19.73 18.85
CA VAL A 157 21.33 19.38 19.51
C VAL A 157 21.35 17.90 19.87
N ASP A 158 21.26 17.61 21.17
CA ASP A 158 21.19 16.25 21.69
C ASP A 158 19.75 15.78 21.80
N PHE A 159 19.44 14.66 21.16
CA PHE A 159 18.14 14.00 21.19
C PHE A 159 18.17 12.78 22.11
N ALA A 160 17.37 12.79 23.16
CA ALA A 160 17.09 11.61 23.97
C ALA A 160 16.12 10.68 23.23
N VAL A 161 16.50 9.42 23.05
CA VAL A 161 15.66 8.41 22.39
C VAL A 161 14.86 7.65 23.43
N HIS A 162 13.54 7.85 23.45
CA HIS A 162 12.61 7.10 24.30
C HIS A 162 12.03 5.91 23.55
N HIS A 163 11.99 4.75 24.19
CA HIS A 163 11.41 3.55 23.60
C HIS A 163 9.92 3.44 23.91
N ARG A 164 9.09 3.31 22.88
CA ARG A 164 7.65 3.04 23.00
C ARG A 164 7.18 2.24 21.80
N LEU A 165 6.38 1.20 22.02
CA LEU A 165 5.82 0.42 20.92
C LEU A 165 4.80 1.25 20.13
N CYS A 166 4.85 1.14 18.80
CA CYS A 166 3.78 1.65 17.95
C CYS A 166 2.51 0.80 18.12
N HIS A 167 1.35 1.33 17.71
CA HIS A 167 0.06 0.63 17.86
C HIS A 167 0.09 -0.78 17.26
N ALA A 168 0.61 -0.93 16.03
CA ALA A 168 0.71 -2.21 15.36
C ALA A 168 1.60 -3.21 16.14
N CYS A 169 2.77 -2.80 16.62
CA CYS A 169 3.66 -3.67 17.39
C CYS A 169 3.12 -3.97 18.79
N ALA A 170 2.45 -3.01 19.42
CA ALA A 170 1.78 -3.21 20.70
C ALA A 170 0.66 -4.26 20.57
N MET A 171 -0.16 -4.16 19.51
CA MET A 171 -1.20 -5.13 19.19
C MET A 171 -0.64 -6.50 18.79
N ALA A 172 0.43 -6.54 18.00
CA ALA A 172 1.10 -7.80 17.66
C ALA A 172 1.64 -8.51 18.91
N ARG A 173 2.23 -7.76 19.84
CA ARG A 173 2.69 -8.30 21.12
C ARG A 173 1.53 -8.77 22.00
N ALA A 174 0.42 -8.02 22.01
CA ALA A 174 -0.79 -8.40 22.74
C ALA A 174 -1.40 -9.69 22.16
N ARG A 175 -1.47 -9.84 20.83
CA ARG A 175 -1.93 -11.09 20.18
C ARG A 175 -1.01 -12.28 20.41
N ALA A 176 0.27 -12.04 20.67
CA ALA A 176 1.25 -13.09 20.97
C ALA A 176 1.19 -13.55 22.43
N ASP A 177 0.49 -12.82 23.31
CA ASP A 177 0.23 -13.22 24.68
C ASP A 177 -0.87 -14.31 24.70
N PRO A 178 -0.57 -15.54 25.17
CA PRO A 178 -1.55 -16.63 25.25
C PRO A 178 -2.76 -16.33 26.14
N HIS A 179 -2.67 -15.32 27.02
CA HIS A 179 -3.73 -14.92 27.94
C HIS A 179 -4.54 -13.71 27.47
N TYR A 180 -4.22 -13.11 26.31
CA TYR A 180 -4.92 -11.93 25.80
C TYR A 180 -5.89 -12.30 24.68
N ASP A 181 -7.13 -12.59 25.07
CA ASP A 181 -8.27 -12.86 24.19
C ASP A 181 -8.69 -11.61 23.40
N THR A 182 -7.91 -11.26 22.38
CA THR A 182 -8.46 -10.47 21.28
C THR A 182 -9.13 -11.44 20.31
N TRP A 183 -10.45 -11.56 20.40
CA TRP A 183 -11.21 -12.17 19.32
C TRP A 183 -10.92 -11.37 18.03
N PRO A 184 -10.28 -11.98 17.02
CA PRO A 184 -10.08 -11.30 15.75
C PRO A 184 -11.46 -10.97 15.18
N VAL A 185 -11.60 -9.82 14.53
CA VAL A 185 -12.83 -9.45 13.82
C VAL A 185 -13.17 -10.58 12.84
N VAL A 186 -14.31 -11.23 13.05
CA VAL A 186 -14.80 -12.30 12.17
C VAL A 186 -15.93 -11.76 11.32
N VAL A 187 -15.78 -11.87 10.01
CA VAL A 187 -16.89 -11.66 9.06
C VAL A 187 -17.40 -13.03 8.63
N GLN A 188 -18.62 -13.36 9.02
CA GLN A 188 -19.30 -14.59 8.60
C GLN A 188 -20.16 -14.32 7.37
N VAL A 189 -19.66 -14.71 6.19
CA VAL A 189 -20.42 -14.63 4.94
C VAL A 189 -21.22 -15.91 4.74
N ARG A 190 -22.53 -15.81 4.53
CA ARG A 190 -23.44 -16.94 4.32
C ARG A 190 -24.29 -16.71 3.06
N GLN A 191 -24.59 -17.79 2.33
CA GLN A 191 -25.55 -17.76 1.23
C GLN A 191 -26.43 -19.00 1.34
N ARG A 192 -27.75 -18.80 1.41
CA ARG A 192 -28.73 -19.90 1.44
C ARG A 192 -29.17 -20.26 0.02
N ALA A 193 -28.28 -20.89 -0.74
CA ALA A 193 -28.55 -21.33 -2.11
C ALA A 193 -28.27 -22.84 -2.26
N SER A 194 -28.89 -23.48 -3.23
CA SER A 194 -28.66 -24.90 -3.55
C SER A 194 -27.26 -25.17 -4.13
N HIS A 195 -26.55 -24.13 -4.56
CA HIS A 195 -25.20 -24.23 -5.10
C HIS A 195 -24.33 -23.02 -4.71
N ARG A 196 -23.01 -23.20 -4.77
CA ARG A 196 -22.01 -22.25 -4.23
C ARG A 196 -21.37 -21.33 -5.28
N ARG A 197 -22.03 -21.08 -6.43
CA ARG A 197 -21.40 -20.35 -7.57
C ARG A 197 -21.00 -18.93 -7.19
N THR A 198 -21.88 -18.19 -6.52
CA THR A 198 -21.60 -16.80 -6.12
C THR A 198 -20.52 -16.73 -5.04
N LEU A 199 -20.51 -17.68 -4.09
CA LEU A 199 -19.45 -17.78 -3.08
C LEU A 199 -18.07 -18.07 -3.69
N LEU A 200 -17.98 -19.01 -4.63
CA LEU A 200 -16.73 -19.32 -5.33
C LEU A 200 -16.24 -18.13 -6.18
N HIS A 201 -17.18 -17.42 -6.82
CA HIS A 201 -16.84 -16.21 -7.57
C HIS A 201 -16.32 -15.10 -6.65
N LEU A 202 -16.93 -14.92 -5.47
CA LEU A 202 -16.48 -13.96 -4.47
C LEU A 202 -15.06 -14.28 -3.97
N GLU A 203 -14.78 -15.55 -3.68
CA GLU A 203 -13.44 -16.01 -3.29
C GLU A 203 -12.38 -15.67 -4.34
N GLN A 204 -12.68 -15.96 -5.61
CA GLN A 204 -11.78 -15.62 -6.73
C GLN A 204 -11.54 -14.11 -6.83
N ARG A 205 -12.59 -13.29 -6.63
CA ARG A 205 -12.45 -11.82 -6.66
C ARG A 205 -11.64 -11.29 -5.48
N ILE A 206 -11.82 -11.84 -4.29
CA ILE A 206 -11.02 -11.49 -3.09
C ILE A 206 -9.55 -11.82 -3.35
N ALA A 207 -9.25 -13.00 -3.90
CA ALA A 207 -7.90 -13.39 -4.25
C ALA A 207 -7.27 -12.49 -5.32
N THR A 208 -8.08 -12.02 -6.29
CA THR A 208 -7.60 -11.17 -7.41
C THR A 208 -7.30 -9.74 -6.96
N HIS A 209 -8.17 -9.13 -6.16
CA HIS A 209 -8.03 -7.72 -5.79
C HIS A 209 -7.12 -7.50 -4.57
N GLY A 210 -6.90 -8.54 -3.75
CA GLY A 210 -6.21 -8.40 -2.47
C GLY A 210 -7.03 -7.56 -1.49
N VAL A 211 -7.11 -7.98 -0.23
CA VAL A 211 -7.83 -7.22 0.80
C VAL A 211 -6.81 -6.70 1.81
N ALA A 212 -6.78 -5.38 2.01
CA ALA A 212 -6.00 -4.78 3.08
C ALA A 212 -6.68 -5.08 4.42
N ALA A 213 -5.95 -5.69 5.35
CA ALA A 213 -6.43 -5.87 6.72
C ALA A 213 -6.62 -4.50 7.37
N ALA A 214 -7.86 -4.15 7.71
CA ALA A 214 -8.16 -2.94 8.45
C ALA A 214 -7.98 -3.19 9.96
N ASP A 215 -7.41 -2.20 10.65
CA ASP A 215 -7.36 -2.14 12.11
C ASP A 215 -8.78 -1.93 12.65
N ALA A 216 -9.52 -3.01 12.89
CA ALA A 216 -10.88 -2.97 13.39
C ALA A 216 -10.95 -3.46 14.85
N ALA A 217 -11.71 -2.72 15.67
CA ALA A 217 -12.13 -3.14 17.00
C ALA A 217 -12.90 -4.47 16.90
N ALA A 218 -12.83 -5.31 17.94
CA ALA A 218 -13.43 -6.64 17.98
C ALA A 218 -14.95 -6.60 17.76
N HIS A 219 -15.39 -6.79 16.53
CA HIS A 219 -16.78 -6.90 16.12
C HIS A 219 -16.95 -8.14 15.24
N THR A 220 -18.11 -8.78 15.34
CA THR A 220 -18.50 -9.87 14.44
C THR A 220 -19.56 -9.36 13.49
N PHE A 221 -19.32 -9.50 12.19
CA PHE A 221 -20.29 -9.14 11.16
C PHE A 221 -20.85 -10.40 10.52
N ALA A 222 -22.17 -10.50 10.43
CA ALA A 222 -22.84 -11.54 9.66
C ALA A 222 -23.36 -10.92 8.36
N VAL A 223 -22.94 -11.47 7.22
CA VAL A 223 -23.36 -11.01 5.88
C VAL A 223 -24.11 -12.13 5.20
N GLU A 224 -25.39 -11.92 4.90
CA GLU A 224 -26.19 -12.85 4.09
C GLU A 224 -26.25 -12.36 2.63
N LEU A 225 -25.79 -13.21 1.71
CA LEU A 225 -25.88 -12.98 0.27
C LEU A 225 -27.25 -13.43 -0.25
N CYS A 226 -27.71 -12.79 -1.33
CA CYS A 226 -28.92 -13.17 -2.04
C CYS A 226 -28.88 -14.67 -2.42
N PRO A 227 -29.96 -15.43 -2.19
CA PRO A 227 -30.01 -16.87 -2.48
C PRO A 227 -30.06 -17.19 -3.99
N VAL A 228 -30.13 -16.16 -4.86
CA VAL A 228 -30.14 -16.29 -6.32
C VAL A 228 -28.72 -16.16 -6.86
N CYS A 229 -28.38 -17.03 -7.81
CA CYS A 229 -27.11 -17.01 -8.50
C CYS A 229 -27.27 -16.72 -10.00
N ARG A 230 -26.13 -16.54 -10.66
CA ARG A 230 -26.07 -16.38 -12.12
C ARG A 230 -26.59 -17.64 -12.82
N ASP A 231 -27.41 -17.41 -13.84
CA ASP A 231 -28.08 -18.39 -14.69
C ASP A 231 -29.25 -19.14 -14.03
N ASP A 232 -29.69 -18.72 -12.84
CA ASP A 232 -30.88 -19.28 -12.18
C ASP A 232 -32.17 -18.75 -12.81
N LEU A 233 -33.15 -19.65 -12.99
CA LEU A 233 -34.50 -19.28 -13.36
C LEU A 233 -35.26 -18.81 -12.11
N VAL A 234 -35.63 -17.53 -12.06
CA VAL A 234 -36.34 -16.94 -10.92
C VAL A 234 -37.74 -16.51 -11.35
N PHE A 235 -38.74 -16.92 -10.58
CA PHE A 235 -40.08 -16.39 -10.72
C PHE A 235 -40.19 -15.06 -9.95
N VAL A 236 -40.69 -14.01 -10.62
CA VAL A 236 -40.88 -12.68 -10.02
C VAL A 236 -42.38 -12.42 -9.85
N PRO A 237 -42.87 -12.17 -8.62
CA PRO A 237 -44.28 -11.88 -8.34
C PRO A 237 -44.83 -10.74 -9.19
N LYS A 238 -46.12 -10.82 -9.55
CA LYS A 238 -46.81 -9.86 -10.44
C LYS A 238 -46.73 -8.42 -9.92
N GLU A 239 -46.81 -8.24 -8.62
CA GLU A 239 -46.71 -6.94 -7.95
C GLU A 239 -45.32 -6.30 -8.15
N ALA A 240 -44.25 -7.10 -7.98
CA ALA A 240 -42.87 -6.66 -8.16
C ALA A 240 -42.53 -6.39 -9.64
N ARG A 241 -43.18 -7.09 -10.59
CA ARG A 241 -42.98 -6.91 -12.04
C ARG A 241 -43.34 -5.50 -12.52
N ARG A 242 -44.32 -4.85 -11.89
CA ARG A 242 -44.72 -3.46 -12.22
C ARG A 242 -43.65 -2.45 -11.84
N GLY A 243 -42.99 -2.64 -10.69
CA GLY A 243 -41.89 -1.78 -10.23
C GLY A 243 -40.60 -1.94 -11.05
N LEU A 244 -40.40 -3.11 -11.67
CA LEU A 244 -39.25 -3.41 -12.54
C LEU A 244 -39.45 -2.98 -14.00
N GLY A 245 -40.42 -2.11 -14.27
CA GLY A 245 -40.66 -1.58 -15.62
C GLY A 245 -41.57 -2.44 -16.51
N GLY A 246 -42.37 -3.34 -15.93
CA GLY A 246 -43.34 -4.14 -16.69
C GLY A 246 -42.65 -5.18 -17.58
N GLY A 247 -42.12 -6.22 -16.96
CA GLY A 247 -41.35 -7.27 -17.64
C GLY A 247 -41.99 -7.81 -18.93
N GLY A 248 -41.38 -7.48 -20.06
CA GLY A 248 -41.65 -8.08 -21.38
C GLY A 248 -41.70 -7.07 -22.53
N GLY A 249 -40.54 -6.70 -23.09
CA GLY A 249 -40.47 -6.00 -24.37
C GLY A 249 -41.10 -6.85 -25.48
N GLY A 250 -42.04 -6.27 -26.23
CA GLY A 250 -43.01 -6.93 -27.10
C GLY A 250 -42.49 -7.69 -28.33
N ILE A 251 -41.18 -7.93 -28.48
CA ILE A 251 -40.60 -8.70 -29.60
C ILE A 251 -39.34 -9.43 -29.11
N MET A 252 -39.26 -10.74 -29.35
CA MET A 252 -38.06 -11.58 -29.13
C MET A 252 -37.82 -12.46 -30.36
N LEU A 253 -36.57 -12.94 -30.52
CA LEU A 253 -36.24 -13.90 -31.57
C LEU A 253 -36.82 -15.27 -31.21
N CYS A 254 -37.53 -15.88 -32.16
CA CYS A 254 -38.06 -17.24 -32.03
C CYS A 254 -37.10 -18.23 -32.69
N THR A 255 -36.67 -19.24 -31.94
CA THR A 255 -35.82 -20.34 -32.44
C THR A 255 -36.53 -21.67 -32.22
N LYS A 256 -36.45 -22.55 -33.23
CA LYS A 256 -36.88 -23.95 -33.09
C LYS A 256 -35.73 -24.77 -32.51
N VAL A 257 -36.00 -25.51 -31.44
CA VAL A 257 -35.02 -26.37 -30.77
C VAL A 257 -35.59 -27.76 -30.56
N ALA A 258 -34.73 -28.76 -30.58
CA ALA A 258 -35.05 -30.13 -30.19
C ALA A 258 -34.12 -30.55 -29.05
N ARG A 259 -34.59 -31.44 -28.17
CA ARG A 259 -33.70 -32.01 -27.15
C ARG A 259 -32.67 -32.88 -27.84
N VAL A 260 -31.42 -32.80 -27.40
CA VAL A 260 -30.35 -33.67 -27.92
C VAL A 260 -30.67 -35.15 -27.68
N SER A 261 -31.40 -35.48 -26.61
CA SER A 261 -31.85 -36.84 -26.31
C SER A 261 -32.88 -37.40 -27.30
N ASP A 262 -33.65 -36.50 -27.92
CA ASP A 262 -34.81 -36.85 -28.74
C ASP A 262 -34.43 -36.84 -30.23
N LEU A 263 -33.32 -36.18 -30.58
CA LEU A 263 -32.79 -36.12 -31.94
C LEU A 263 -32.50 -37.54 -32.49
N GLY A 264 -33.21 -37.92 -33.55
CA GLY A 264 -33.10 -39.24 -34.18
C GLY A 264 -33.92 -40.34 -33.51
N LYS A 265 -34.69 -40.02 -32.46
CA LYS A 265 -35.69 -40.93 -31.85
C LYS A 265 -37.11 -40.44 -32.11
N ASN A 266 -37.37 -39.16 -31.89
CA ASN A 266 -38.67 -38.52 -32.04
C ASN A 266 -38.54 -37.16 -32.74
N ASP A 267 -39.60 -36.72 -33.43
CA ASP A 267 -39.64 -35.43 -34.15
C ASP A 267 -40.17 -34.26 -33.30
N THR A 268 -40.04 -34.34 -31.97
CA THR A 268 -40.53 -33.31 -31.05
C THR A 268 -39.64 -32.07 -31.10
N ILE A 269 -40.24 -30.94 -31.52
CA ILE A 269 -39.56 -29.65 -31.67
C ILE A 269 -40.31 -28.59 -30.84
N PHE A 270 -39.57 -27.80 -30.07
CA PHE A 270 -40.08 -26.69 -29.28
C PHE A 270 -39.80 -25.37 -29.98
N THR A 271 -40.77 -24.46 -29.97
CA THR A 271 -40.57 -23.08 -30.47
C THR A 271 -40.32 -22.17 -29.27
N VAL A 272 -39.09 -21.70 -29.12
CA VAL A 272 -38.65 -20.94 -27.94
C VAL A 272 -38.37 -19.49 -28.31
N ARG A 273 -38.96 -18.56 -27.55
CA ARG A 273 -38.60 -17.13 -27.58
C ARG A 273 -37.34 -16.94 -26.73
N THR A 274 -36.28 -16.41 -27.33
CA THR A 274 -34.96 -16.36 -26.67
C THR A 274 -34.22 -15.05 -26.92
N HIS A 275 -33.48 -14.62 -25.90
CA HIS A 275 -32.58 -13.47 -25.97
C HIS A 275 -31.23 -13.81 -26.64
N ILE A 276 -30.88 -15.10 -26.70
CA ILE A 276 -29.65 -15.59 -27.35
C ILE A 276 -29.82 -15.94 -28.83
N GLY A 277 -30.96 -15.60 -29.45
CA GLY A 277 -31.22 -15.96 -30.87
C GLY A 277 -30.17 -15.41 -31.85
N HIS A 278 -29.57 -14.26 -31.56
CA HIS A 278 -28.55 -13.64 -32.41
C HIS A 278 -27.19 -14.34 -32.39
N ILE A 279 -26.91 -15.18 -31.38
CA ILE A 279 -25.66 -15.96 -31.28
C ILE A 279 -25.83 -17.42 -31.67
N LEU A 280 -27.06 -17.87 -31.91
CA LEU A 280 -27.39 -19.25 -32.26
C LEU A 280 -27.50 -19.41 -33.76
N ASN A 281 -26.78 -20.41 -34.28
CA ASN A 281 -26.87 -20.90 -35.66
C ASN A 281 -27.50 -22.30 -35.66
N ALA A 282 -27.97 -22.72 -36.84
CA ALA A 282 -28.46 -24.08 -37.02
C ALA A 282 -27.35 -25.10 -36.71
N GLY A 283 -27.67 -26.11 -35.90
CA GLY A 283 -26.73 -27.14 -35.44
C GLY A 283 -25.99 -26.81 -34.14
N ASP A 284 -26.09 -25.58 -33.62
CA ASP A 284 -25.49 -25.23 -32.33
C ASP A 284 -26.18 -25.92 -31.15
N ARG A 285 -25.41 -26.15 -30.08
CA ARG A 285 -25.91 -26.67 -28.82
C ARG A 285 -26.10 -25.54 -27.81
N ALA A 286 -27.21 -25.55 -27.09
CA ALA A 286 -27.50 -24.59 -26.03
C ALA A 286 -27.98 -25.31 -24.76
N LEU A 287 -27.65 -24.74 -23.61
CA LEU A 287 -28.20 -25.09 -22.30
C LEU A 287 -29.44 -24.24 -22.04
N GLY A 288 -30.44 -24.88 -21.45
CA GLY A 288 -31.70 -24.25 -21.09
C GLY A 288 -32.47 -25.10 -20.09
N TYR A 289 -33.52 -24.52 -19.55
CA TYR A 289 -34.50 -25.20 -18.72
C TYR A 289 -35.61 -25.75 -19.62
N ASP A 290 -35.83 -27.06 -19.55
CA ASP A 290 -37.01 -27.70 -20.12
C ASP A 290 -38.15 -27.54 -19.11
N LEU A 291 -39.22 -26.85 -19.51
CA LEU A 291 -40.38 -26.56 -18.66
C LEU A 291 -41.61 -27.38 -19.08
N TYR A 292 -41.58 -28.05 -20.23
CA TYR A 292 -42.69 -28.83 -20.79
C TYR A 292 -43.21 -29.92 -19.84
N GLY A 293 -42.33 -30.47 -18.99
CA GLY A 293 -42.67 -31.52 -18.02
C GLY A 293 -42.47 -31.14 -16.56
N VAL A 294 -42.22 -29.85 -16.25
CA VAL A 294 -41.90 -29.43 -14.89
C VAL A 294 -43.17 -29.10 -14.13
N ASN A 295 -43.43 -29.85 -13.05
CA ASN A 295 -44.46 -29.49 -12.08
C ASN A 295 -43.88 -28.50 -11.06
N VAL A 296 -44.19 -27.21 -11.21
CA VAL A 296 -43.74 -26.17 -10.29
C VAL A 296 -44.79 -26.00 -9.20
N ASN A 297 -44.45 -26.35 -7.96
CA ASN A 297 -45.29 -26.09 -6.79
C ASN A 297 -45.08 -24.65 -6.30
N ASN A 298 -45.58 -23.65 -7.04
CA ASN A 298 -45.52 -22.24 -6.67
C ASN A 298 -46.78 -21.51 -7.16
N ASP A 299 -47.52 -20.92 -6.23
CA ASP A 299 -48.82 -20.27 -6.47
C ASP A 299 -48.73 -19.04 -7.38
N ASP A 300 -47.54 -18.45 -7.53
CA ASP A 300 -47.36 -17.27 -8.36
C ASP A 300 -47.23 -17.60 -9.87
N VAL A 301 -47.06 -18.88 -10.23
CA VAL A 301 -46.81 -19.31 -11.62
C VAL A 301 -48.08 -19.27 -12.46
N ASP A 302 -48.03 -18.57 -13.59
CA ASP A 302 -49.12 -18.51 -14.58
C ASP A 302 -49.11 -19.75 -15.51
N ASP A 303 -50.28 -20.19 -15.99
CA ASP A 303 -50.43 -21.29 -16.96
C ASP A 303 -49.75 -21.02 -18.32
N SER A 304 -49.37 -19.77 -18.60
CA SER A 304 -48.78 -19.34 -19.87
C SER A 304 -47.24 -19.45 -19.91
N LEU A 305 -46.67 -20.45 -19.24
CA LEU A 305 -45.22 -20.68 -19.27
C LEU A 305 -44.75 -21.13 -20.66
N PRO A 306 -43.55 -20.73 -21.10
CA PRO A 306 -42.94 -21.29 -22.31
C PRO A 306 -42.51 -22.75 -22.07
N ASP A 307 -42.54 -23.57 -23.12
CA ASP A 307 -42.14 -24.99 -23.04
C ASP A 307 -40.66 -25.18 -22.67
N ALA A 308 -39.80 -24.23 -23.04
CA ALA A 308 -38.38 -24.24 -22.69
C ALA A 308 -37.81 -22.81 -22.66
N VAL A 309 -36.74 -22.61 -21.88
CA VAL A 309 -36.01 -21.34 -21.76
C VAL A 309 -34.53 -21.57 -22.00
N LEU A 310 -33.97 -20.97 -23.05
CA LEU A 310 -32.53 -21.05 -23.33
C LEU A 310 -31.75 -20.00 -22.53
N VAL A 311 -30.64 -20.44 -21.92
CA VAL A 311 -29.83 -19.61 -21.02
C VAL A 311 -28.44 -19.35 -21.59
N LYS A 312 -27.80 -20.36 -22.19
CA LYS A 312 -26.40 -20.26 -22.59
C LYS A 312 -26.06 -21.13 -23.80
N LYS A 313 -25.35 -20.58 -24.78
CA LYS A 313 -24.76 -21.36 -25.88
C LYS A 313 -23.56 -22.19 -25.39
N ILE A 314 -23.48 -23.43 -25.84
CA ILE A 314 -22.29 -24.28 -25.68
C ILE A 314 -21.43 -24.08 -26.93
N TYR A 315 -20.19 -23.67 -26.71
CA TYR A 315 -19.19 -23.65 -27.77
C TYR A 315 -18.44 -24.97 -27.74
N GLU A 316 -18.42 -25.69 -28.85
CA GLU A 316 -17.53 -26.83 -29.00
C GLU A 316 -16.09 -26.31 -28.96
N LYS A 317 -15.27 -26.84 -28.05
CA LYS A 317 -13.83 -26.60 -28.13
C LYS A 317 -13.34 -27.39 -29.33
N GLU A 318 -12.79 -26.70 -30.34
CA GLU A 318 -12.01 -27.38 -31.37
C GLU A 318 -11.01 -28.30 -30.67
N GLY A 319 -11.17 -29.61 -30.92
CA GLY A 319 -10.26 -30.60 -30.39
C GLY A 319 -8.87 -30.26 -30.90
N SER A 320 -7.93 -30.03 -29.99
CA SER A 320 -6.51 -30.12 -30.30
C SER A 320 -6.25 -31.53 -30.83
N ASN A 321 -6.26 -31.68 -32.15
CA ASN A 321 -5.77 -32.87 -32.82
C ASN A 321 -4.24 -32.87 -32.65
N ASN A 322 -3.78 -33.30 -31.48
CA ASN A 322 -2.36 -33.29 -31.14
C ASN A 322 -1.75 -34.66 -31.47
N GLY A 323 -1.46 -34.88 -32.75
CA GLY A 323 -0.45 -35.84 -33.17
C GLY A 323 0.91 -35.13 -33.25
N GLY A 324 1.59 -34.96 -32.11
CA GLY A 324 3.00 -34.50 -32.13
C GLY A 324 3.51 -33.79 -30.88
N GLY A 325 3.64 -34.51 -29.76
CA GLY A 325 4.75 -34.33 -28.80
C GLY A 325 4.72 -33.15 -27.81
N GLY A 326 4.81 -33.48 -26.52
CA GLY A 326 5.39 -32.59 -25.50
C GLY A 326 4.46 -32.30 -24.34
N GLY A 327 4.73 -32.90 -23.18
CA GLY A 327 3.82 -32.89 -22.04
C GLY A 327 3.63 -31.53 -21.37
N ARG A 328 2.52 -31.40 -20.63
CA ARG A 328 2.52 -31.10 -19.19
C ARG A 328 1.11 -31.33 -18.60
N SER A 329 1.07 -32.31 -17.69
CA SER A 329 0.14 -32.58 -16.60
C SER A 329 -1.11 -31.68 -16.42
N LEU A 330 -2.27 -32.32 -16.43
CA LEU A 330 -3.54 -31.85 -15.86
C LEU A 330 -3.40 -31.53 -14.35
N PRO A 331 -4.03 -30.47 -13.82
CA PRO A 331 -4.39 -30.46 -12.42
C PRO A 331 -5.62 -31.36 -12.22
N ARG A 332 -5.40 -32.46 -11.50
CA ARG A 332 -6.44 -33.25 -10.83
C ARG A 332 -7.17 -32.33 -9.84
N ASN A 333 -8.47 -32.13 -10.02
CA ASN A 333 -9.45 -32.12 -8.92
C ASN A 333 -10.86 -31.99 -9.49
N VAL A 334 -11.41 -33.11 -9.93
CA VAL A 334 -12.86 -33.36 -9.86
C VAL A 334 -12.99 -34.57 -8.94
N GLN A 335 -12.89 -34.33 -7.64
CA GLN A 335 -13.41 -35.27 -6.67
C GLN A 335 -14.92 -35.06 -6.63
N ASN A 336 -15.59 -36.10 -7.12
CA ASN A 336 -16.98 -36.43 -6.84
C ASN A 336 -17.38 -35.99 -5.42
N TYR A 337 -18.43 -35.18 -5.33
CA TYR A 337 -19.29 -35.19 -4.15
C TYR A 337 -20.73 -35.31 -4.63
N ARG A 338 -21.37 -36.35 -4.11
CA ARG A 338 -22.80 -36.65 -4.19
C ARG A 338 -23.63 -35.49 -3.65
#